data_AF-A0A093UK99-F1
#
_entry.id   AF-A0A093UK99-F1
#
_cell.length_a   1.000
_cell.length_b   1.000
_cell.length_c   1.000
_cell.angle_alpha   90.00
_cell.angle_beta   90.00
_cell.angle_gamma   90.00
#
_symmetry.space_group_name_H-M   'P 1'
#
loop_
_entity.id
_entity.type
_entity.pdbx_description
1 polymer ?
#
loop_
_entity_poly.entity_id
_entity_poly.type
_entity_poly.pdbx_seq_one_letter_code
_entity_poly.pdbx_strand_id
1 'polypeptide(L)'
;MDTTSSDLATYFRGFVKVHLGHIISDTYNEKNVRQYLRLFKTGQYSREDPLHTIAVTIVSEILVGAVSQHGIDVSTLYDPRTPPLLTLEQDIQLPCLQGRDLLEAAKRSLGFGEKWWVVRLYSADSEILQSLWSQHNPSIMDWKAKTGTNYTYVRRAYENRDLRHAIGALLLYTGLWDSFTLRKLDYVIGSHSLEKIHKQWSIFEAPVVDPTSVGLIEGMMPSYSINDQSQIRSLMDDGTLFPRLTNDSERITVRDHFLAVKGRILSLRLFFSDASLVKRIAQPLWQYSGKDSERTLRQALLGSWDQIPGDAVPVQDTEFYFDKISVDR
;
A
#
# COMPACT_ATOMS: atom_id res chain seq x y z
N MET A 1 16.57 17.24 -3.00
CA MET A 1 16.29 17.56 -1.59
C MET A 1 14.88 17.07 -1.33
N ASP A 2 14.76 15.79 -1.01
CA ASP A 2 13.50 15.04 -0.92
C ASP A 2 13.32 14.55 0.51
N THR A 3 13.17 15.50 1.44
CA THR A 3 13.06 15.24 2.89
C THR A 3 11.61 14.97 3.35
N THR A 4 10.61 15.15 2.49
CA THR A 4 9.21 15.29 2.91
C THR A 4 8.49 13.99 3.30
N SER A 5 8.93 12.83 2.81
CA SER A 5 8.26 11.54 3.07
C SER A 5 8.83 10.78 4.27
N SER A 6 10.09 11.05 4.64
CA SER A 6 10.79 10.42 5.75
C SER A 6 10.33 10.93 7.11
N ASP A 7 9.92 12.19 7.17
CA ASP A 7 9.73 12.90 8.42
C ASP A 7 8.37 12.57 9.06
N LEU A 8 7.32 12.32 8.26
CA LEU A 8 5.97 12.03 8.75
C LEU A 8 5.85 10.73 9.56
N ALA A 9 6.67 9.72 9.26
CA ALA A 9 6.68 8.45 9.98
C ALA A 9 7.19 8.62 11.42
N THR A 10 8.20 9.47 11.62
CA THR A 10 8.77 9.82 12.94
C THR A 10 7.75 10.52 13.84
N TYR A 11 6.80 11.25 13.25
CA TYR A 11 5.77 11.98 13.98
C TYR A 11 4.48 11.19 14.18
N PHE A 12 4.32 10.02 13.57
CA PHE A 12 3.12 9.21 13.73
C PHE A 12 3.02 8.67 15.18
N ARG A 13 1.81 8.75 15.75
CA ARG A 13 1.53 8.37 17.15
C ARG A 13 0.39 7.35 17.29
N GLY A 14 -0.16 6.85 16.18
CA GLY A 14 -1.17 5.79 16.18
C GLY A 14 -2.55 6.19 15.64
N PHE A 15 -3.49 5.25 15.74
CA PHE A 15 -4.89 5.31 15.37
C PHE A 15 -5.77 5.36 16.61
N VAL A 16 -6.70 6.31 16.66
CA VAL A 16 -7.66 6.44 17.77
C VAL A 16 -9.02 6.85 17.25
N LYS A 17 -10.08 6.55 17.98
CA LYS A 17 -11.41 7.15 17.75
C LYS A 17 -11.47 8.45 18.53
N VAL A 18 -11.80 9.55 17.86
CA VAL A 18 -11.97 10.86 18.51
C VAL A 18 -13.32 11.44 18.13
N HIS A 19 -13.93 12.15 19.08
CA HIS A 19 -15.16 12.87 18.82
C HIS A 19 -14.91 14.06 17.87
N LEU A 20 -15.71 14.16 16.81
CA LEU A 20 -15.59 15.12 15.71
C LEU A 20 -15.62 16.58 16.18
N GLY A 21 -16.20 16.85 17.36
CA GLY A 21 -16.23 18.17 17.99
C GLY A 21 -14.84 18.70 18.38
N HIS A 22 -13.89 17.83 18.70
CA HIS A 22 -12.52 18.25 19.01
C HIS A 22 -11.72 18.57 17.75
N ILE A 23 -12.17 18.17 16.55
CA ILE A 23 -11.38 18.35 15.32
C ILE A 23 -11.76 19.67 14.64
N ILE A 24 -10.78 20.56 14.54
CA ILE A 24 -10.92 21.87 13.87
C ILE A 24 -10.33 21.85 12.46
N SER A 25 -10.97 22.58 11.55
CA SER A 25 -10.56 22.71 10.16
C SER A 25 -11.11 24.01 9.57
N ASP A 26 -10.26 24.78 8.90
CA ASP A 26 -10.60 26.14 8.48
C ASP A 26 -11.09 26.23 7.03
N THR A 27 -10.78 25.22 6.20
CA THR A 27 -11.10 25.22 4.76
C THR A 27 -11.50 23.83 4.27
N TYR A 28 -12.55 23.77 3.45
CA TYR A 28 -13.03 22.55 2.80
C TYR A 28 -13.60 22.84 1.41
N ASN A 29 -13.67 21.82 0.55
CA ASN A 29 -14.22 21.91 -0.81
C ASN A 29 -15.63 21.29 -0.87
N GLU A 30 -16.63 22.12 -1.10
CA GLU A 30 -18.05 21.74 -1.12
C GLU A 30 -18.40 20.70 -2.20
N LYS A 31 -17.63 20.58 -3.30
CA LYS A 31 -17.82 19.50 -4.28
C LYS A 31 -17.44 18.14 -3.70
N ASN A 32 -16.31 18.08 -3.00
CA ASN A 32 -15.81 16.85 -2.37
C ASN A 32 -16.69 16.45 -1.18
N VAL A 33 -17.16 17.41 -0.37
CA VAL A 33 -18.11 17.16 0.72
C VAL A 33 -19.37 16.47 0.19
N ARG A 34 -19.95 16.98 -0.90
CA ARG A 34 -21.13 16.34 -1.54
C ARG A 34 -20.85 14.93 -2.05
N GLN A 35 -19.64 14.67 -2.52
CA GLN A 35 -19.22 13.33 -2.93
C GLN A 35 -19.15 12.38 -1.72
N TYR A 36 -18.52 12.79 -0.62
CA TYR A 36 -18.46 11.98 0.60
C TYR A 36 -19.86 11.70 1.18
N LEU A 37 -20.75 12.69 1.19
CA LEU A 37 -22.15 12.49 1.60
C LEU A 37 -22.88 11.44 0.75
N ARG A 38 -22.59 11.35 -0.55
CA ARG A 38 -23.13 10.28 -1.41
C ARG A 38 -22.52 8.93 -1.06
N LEU A 39 -21.20 8.86 -0.83
CA LEU A 39 -20.49 7.64 -0.47
C LEU A 39 -20.92 7.07 0.89
N PHE A 40 -21.29 7.93 1.85
CA PHE A 40 -21.89 7.51 3.11
C PHE A 40 -23.25 6.86 2.90
N LYS A 41 -24.10 7.47 2.07
CA LYS A 41 -25.44 6.94 1.75
C LYS A 41 -25.40 5.60 1.02
N THR A 42 -24.38 5.35 0.20
CA THR A 42 -24.21 4.08 -0.52
C THR A 42 -23.49 3.01 0.29
N GLY A 43 -23.09 3.29 1.54
CA GLY A 43 -22.38 2.33 2.40
C GLY A 43 -20.93 2.04 1.96
N GLN A 44 -20.39 2.78 1.00
CA GLN A 44 -19.03 2.59 0.48
C GLN A 44 -17.95 3.21 1.37
N TYR A 45 -18.35 4.04 2.34
CA TYR A 45 -17.48 4.63 3.35
C TYR A 45 -17.94 4.22 4.76
N SER A 46 -17.04 3.61 5.52
CA SER A 46 -17.25 3.23 6.91
C SER A 46 -16.33 4.02 7.84
N ARG A 47 -16.86 4.48 8.98
CA ARG A 47 -16.12 5.15 10.06
C ARG A 47 -15.11 4.25 10.76
N GLU A 48 -15.31 2.93 10.68
CA GLU A 48 -14.46 1.90 11.30
C GLU A 48 -13.35 1.43 10.37
N ASP A 49 -13.39 1.84 9.08
CA ASP A 49 -12.36 1.48 8.14
C ASP A 49 -11.10 2.34 8.40
N PRO A 50 -9.96 1.71 8.74
CA PRO A 50 -8.71 2.43 9.03
C PRO A 50 -8.14 3.20 7.84
N LEU A 51 -8.67 3.03 6.62
CA LEU A 51 -8.31 3.79 5.43
C LEU A 51 -9.22 5.02 5.21
N HIS A 52 -10.36 5.07 5.87
CA HIS A 52 -11.24 6.24 5.91
C HIS A 52 -10.87 7.21 7.03
N THR A 53 -9.62 7.21 7.48
CA THR A 53 -9.19 8.03 8.62
C THR A 53 -8.96 9.49 8.26
N ILE A 54 -9.12 10.34 9.27
CA ILE A 54 -8.77 11.76 9.26
C ILE A 54 -7.41 11.89 9.94
N ALA A 55 -6.46 12.62 9.37
CA ALA A 55 -5.19 12.86 10.06
C ALA A 55 -5.32 14.13 10.92
N VAL A 56 -4.84 14.08 12.16
CA VAL A 56 -4.89 15.19 13.11
C VAL A 56 -3.58 15.31 13.88
N THR A 57 -3.23 16.52 14.33
CA THR A 57 -2.09 16.73 15.24
C THR A 57 -2.53 16.72 16.70
N ILE A 58 -1.64 16.27 17.57
CA ILE A 58 -1.81 16.29 19.02
C ILE A 58 -0.48 16.61 19.70
N VAL A 59 -0.53 17.43 20.75
CA VAL A 59 0.63 17.75 21.60
C VAL A 59 0.95 16.52 22.46
N SER A 60 2.24 16.19 22.61
CA SER A 60 2.67 14.99 23.35
C SER A 60 2.11 14.91 24.77
N GLU A 61 2.08 16.03 25.50
CA GLU A 61 1.56 16.10 26.87
C GLU A 61 0.08 15.72 26.96
N ILE A 62 -0.72 16.18 25.99
CA ILE A 62 -2.15 15.88 25.91
C ILE A 62 -2.38 14.39 25.61
N LEU A 63 -1.59 13.83 24.69
CA LEU A 63 -1.68 12.41 24.35
C LEU A 63 -1.34 11.52 25.55
N VAL A 64 -0.24 11.82 26.25
CA VAL A 64 0.19 11.06 27.44
C VAL A 64 -0.85 11.17 28.56
N GLY A 65 -1.41 12.36 28.80
CA GLY A 65 -2.47 12.57 29.77
C GLY A 65 -3.72 11.75 29.45
N ALA A 66 -4.20 11.79 28.22
CA ALA A 66 -5.41 11.09 27.80
C ALA A 66 -5.27 9.55 27.84
N VAL A 67 -4.10 9.04 27.44
CA VAL A 67 -3.76 7.60 27.49
C VAL A 67 -3.67 7.10 28.93
N SER A 68 -3.01 7.88 29.81
CA SER A 68 -2.84 7.52 31.23
C SER A 68 -4.16 7.54 31.99
N GLN A 69 -5.05 8.49 31.71
CA GLN A 69 -6.37 8.59 32.34
C GLN A 69 -7.27 7.38 32.04
N HIS A 70 -7.11 6.76 30.87
CA HIS A 70 -7.99 5.67 30.40
C HIS A 70 -7.32 4.28 30.47
N GLY A 71 -6.09 4.19 30.97
CA GLY A 71 -5.34 2.93 31.04
C GLY A 71 -5.13 2.27 29.67
N ILE A 72 -5.05 3.08 28.61
CA ILE A 72 -4.84 2.58 27.24
C ILE A 72 -3.38 2.20 27.11
N ASP A 73 -3.10 0.98 26.66
CA ASP A 73 -1.72 0.58 26.36
C ASP A 73 -1.26 1.23 25.05
N VAL A 74 -0.06 1.81 25.05
CA VAL A 74 0.52 2.52 23.90
C VAL A 74 0.61 1.61 22.68
N SER A 75 0.81 0.30 22.88
CA SER A 75 0.85 -0.68 21.79
C SER A 75 -0.48 -0.78 21.02
N THR A 76 -1.62 -0.55 21.69
CA THR A 76 -2.96 -0.61 21.07
C THR A 76 -3.25 0.56 20.14
N LEU A 77 -2.53 1.68 20.30
CA LEU A 77 -2.61 2.83 19.40
C LEU A 77 -2.07 2.46 18.00
N TYR A 78 -1.20 1.48 17.88
CA TYR A 78 -0.64 1.08 16.58
C TYR A 78 -1.46 0.00 15.87
N ASP A 79 -2.51 -0.55 16.50
CA ASP A 79 -3.41 -1.50 15.83
C ASP A 79 -4.59 -0.78 15.14
N PRO A 80 -4.61 -0.68 13.80
CA PRO A 80 -5.71 -0.04 13.08
C PRO A 80 -7.02 -0.85 13.14
N ARG A 81 -7.01 -2.11 13.58
CA ARG A 81 -8.20 -2.97 13.64
C ARG A 81 -9.07 -2.69 14.85
N THR A 82 -8.46 -2.28 15.95
CA THR A 82 -9.17 -2.04 17.22
C THR A 82 -8.80 -0.71 17.86
N PRO A 83 -8.95 0.43 17.15
CA PRO A 83 -8.51 1.72 17.65
C PRO A 83 -9.31 2.12 18.91
N PRO A 84 -8.63 2.51 20.01
CA PRO A 84 -9.28 2.88 21.26
C PRO A 84 -10.00 4.23 21.12
N LEU A 85 -11.07 4.42 21.91
CA LEU A 85 -11.77 5.71 22.00
C LEU A 85 -11.01 6.63 22.96
N LEU A 86 -10.49 7.73 22.41
CA LEU A 86 -9.76 8.74 23.16
C LEU A 86 -10.73 9.86 23.54
N THR A 87 -11.09 9.92 24.82
CA THR A 87 -11.88 11.02 25.37
C THR A 87 -10.93 12.17 25.73
N LEU A 88 -11.18 13.34 25.15
CA LEU A 88 -10.41 14.56 25.42
C LEU A 88 -11.28 15.53 26.23
N GLU A 89 -10.64 16.41 26.99
CA GLU A 89 -11.32 17.50 27.67
C GLU A 89 -11.97 18.46 26.65
N GLN A 90 -13.08 19.09 27.03
CA GLN A 90 -13.93 19.86 26.10
C GLN A 90 -13.20 21.02 25.40
N ASP A 91 -12.16 21.55 26.04
CA ASP A 91 -11.41 22.71 25.55
C ASP A 91 -10.28 22.31 24.58
N ILE A 92 -10.01 21.02 24.43
CA ILE A 92 -8.93 20.51 23.59
C ILE A 92 -9.40 20.46 22.13
N GLN A 93 -8.65 21.15 21.28
CA GLN A 93 -8.86 21.16 19.84
C GLN A 93 -7.68 20.50 19.12
N LEU A 94 -7.99 19.57 18.21
CA LEU A 94 -7.06 18.85 17.36
C LEU A 94 -7.11 19.44 15.95
N PRO A 95 -6.03 20.08 15.46
CA PRO A 95 -5.95 20.56 14.10
C PRO A 95 -6.03 19.41 13.08
N CYS A 96 -6.92 19.54 12.09
CA CYS A 96 -7.06 18.58 10.99
C CYS A 96 -5.94 18.73 9.95
N LEU A 97 -5.05 17.74 9.89
CA LEU A 97 -3.99 17.62 8.88
C LEU A 97 -4.53 17.19 7.51
N GLN A 98 -5.39 16.18 7.49
CA GLN A 98 -5.86 15.56 6.24
C GLN A 98 -7.30 15.06 6.40
N GLY A 99 -8.10 15.23 5.35
CA GLY A 99 -9.50 14.77 5.35
C GLY A 99 -10.48 15.85 5.81
N ARG A 100 -10.19 17.13 5.55
CA ARG A 100 -11.09 18.27 5.88
C ARG A 100 -12.47 18.14 5.26
N ASP A 101 -12.53 17.77 3.98
CA ASP A 101 -13.79 17.54 3.27
C ASP A 101 -14.56 16.34 3.85
N LEU A 102 -13.84 15.31 4.29
CA LEU A 102 -14.41 14.11 4.92
C LEU A 102 -14.93 14.43 6.32
N LEU A 103 -14.17 15.21 7.10
CA LEU A 103 -14.55 15.70 8.42
C LEU A 103 -15.86 16.49 8.33
N GLU A 104 -15.94 17.42 7.38
CA GLU A 104 -17.11 18.25 7.18
C GLU A 104 -18.32 17.43 6.71
N ALA A 105 -18.11 16.49 5.79
CA ALA A 105 -19.17 15.55 5.42
C ALA A 105 -19.64 14.70 6.60
N ALA A 106 -18.72 14.22 7.44
CA ALA A 106 -19.02 13.41 8.61
C ALA A 106 -19.83 14.21 9.65
N LYS A 107 -19.43 15.46 9.92
CA LYS A 107 -20.16 16.39 10.79
C LYS A 107 -21.60 16.62 10.30
N ARG A 108 -21.81 16.70 8.99
CA ARG A 108 -23.15 16.91 8.37
C ARG A 108 -24.00 15.64 8.30
N SER A 109 -23.40 14.46 8.27
CA SER A 109 -24.10 13.19 8.02
C SER A 109 -24.43 12.39 9.29
N LEU A 110 -23.68 12.57 10.38
CA LEU A 110 -23.82 11.74 11.58
C LEU A 110 -24.87 12.34 12.54
N GLY A 111 -25.76 11.47 13.03
CA GLY A 111 -26.82 11.83 13.98
C GLY A 111 -26.30 12.24 15.36
N PHE A 112 -27.22 12.70 16.23
CA PHE A 112 -26.91 13.36 17.52
C PHE A 112 -26.12 12.54 18.57
N GLY A 113 -25.85 11.25 18.36
CA GLY A 113 -25.10 10.41 19.31
C GLY A 113 -23.84 9.71 18.77
N GLU A 114 -23.59 9.76 17.46
CA GLU A 114 -22.55 8.96 16.81
C GLU A 114 -21.42 9.80 16.19
N LYS A 115 -21.01 10.86 16.89
CA LYS A 115 -20.10 11.87 16.35
C LYS A 115 -18.62 11.55 16.60
N TRP A 116 -18.20 10.30 16.41
CA TRP A 116 -16.78 9.93 16.48
C TRP A 116 -16.27 9.38 15.15
N TRP A 117 -14.97 9.51 14.93
CA TRP A 117 -14.32 9.02 13.72
C TRP A 117 -12.93 8.48 14.06
N VAL A 118 -12.45 7.47 13.30
CA VAL A 118 -11.08 6.97 13.47
C VAL A 118 -10.11 7.98 12.84
N VAL A 119 -9.14 8.43 13.62
CA VAL A 119 -8.14 9.42 13.22
C VAL A 119 -6.72 8.88 13.36
N ARG A 120 -5.81 9.41 12.54
CA ARG A 120 -4.36 9.19 12.64
C ARG A 120 -3.74 10.35 13.40
N LEU A 121 -3.06 10.06 14.49
CA LEU A 121 -2.39 11.05 15.33
C LEU A 121 -0.98 11.32 14.85
N TYR A 122 -0.61 12.60 14.82
CA TYR A 122 0.76 13.05 14.60
C TYR A 122 1.17 14.01 15.70
N SER A 123 2.43 13.96 16.15
CA SER A 123 2.96 14.87 17.17
C SER A 123 3.01 16.31 16.64
N ALA A 124 2.47 17.25 17.41
CA ALA A 124 2.45 18.68 17.08
C ALA A 124 3.77 19.41 17.40
N ASP A 125 4.72 18.75 18.07
CA ASP A 125 5.88 19.37 18.72
C ASP A 125 7.02 19.74 17.76
N SER A 126 6.79 19.69 16.44
CA SER A 126 7.83 19.89 15.42
C SER A 126 7.47 20.99 14.44
N GLU A 127 8.30 22.04 14.40
CA GLU A 127 8.27 23.14 13.41
C GLU A 127 8.36 22.63 11.95
N ILE A 128 8.87 21.42 11.74
CA ILE A 128 9.01 20.76 10.43
C ILE A 128 7.63 20.38 9.86
N LEU A 129 6.64 20.05 10.68
CA LEU A 129 5.27 19.81 10.19
C LEU A 129 4.63 21.11 9.67
N GLN A 130 4.97 22.26 10.27
CA GLN A 130 4.51 23.56 9.79
C GLN A 130 5.14 23.96 8.45
N SER A 131 6.40 23.61 8.22
CA SER A 131 7.07 23.83 6.93
C SER A 131 6.64 22.84 5.85
N LEU A 132 6.34 21.58 6.21
CA LEU A 132 5.70 20.59 5.34
C LEU A 132 4.28 21.00 4.89
N TRP A 133 3.59 21.87 5.65
CA TRP A 133 2.32 22.46 5.23
C TRP A 133 2.47 23.46 4.08
N SER A 134 3.66 24.02 3.86
CA SER A 134 3.93 24.99 2.79
C SER A 134 4.34 24.34 1.47
N GLN A 135 4.88 23.12 1.51
CA GLN A 135 5.29 22.36 0.31
C GLN A 135 4.45 21.09 0.17
N HIS A 136 3.53 21.12 -0.79
CA HIS A 136 2.65 20.01 -1.17
C HIS A 136 3.34 18.64 -1.10
N ASN A 137 2.86 17.76 -0.22
CA ASN A 137 3.28 16.36 -0.13
C ASN A 137 2.29 15.49 -0.95
N PRO A 138 2.60 15.10 -2.21
CA PRO A 138 1.58 14.64 -3.17
C PRO A 138 1.24 13.15 -3.03
N SER A 139 2.09 12.34 -2.42
CA SER A 139 2.09 10.88 -2.63
C SER A 139 0.88 10.12 -2.03
N ILE A 140 0.39 10.53 -0.86
CA ILE A 140 -0.71 9.84 -0.15
C ILE A 140 -2.08 10.48 -0.44
N MET A 141 -2.11 11.79 -0.66
CA MET A 141 -3.32 12.54 -1.03
C MET A 141 -3.77 12.26 -2.47
N ASP A 142 -2.84 11.94 -3.38
CA ASP A 142 -3.17 11.62 -4.78
C ASP A 142 -3.98 10.33 -4.92
N TRP A 143 -3.76 9.33 -4.05
CA TRP A 143 -4.51 8.06 -4.11
C TRP A 143 -6.00 8.28 -3.81
N LYS A 144 -6.31 9.14 -2.84
CA LYS A 144 -7.68 9.40 -2.34
C LYS A 144 -8.42 10.48 -3.14
N ALA A 145 -7.70 11.46 -3.69
CA ALA A 145 -8.27 12.45 -4.61
C ALA A 145 -8.56 11.86 -6.01
N LYS A 146 -7.75 10.90 -6.47
CA LYS A 146 -7.92 10.27 -7.79
C LYS A 146 -8.84 9.03 -7.78
N THR A 147 -9.23 8.49 -6.62
CA THR A 147 -10.33 7.50 -6.51
C THR A 147 -11.72 8.07 -6.83
N GLY A 148 -11.85 9.40 -6.99
CA GLY A 148 -13.07 10.04 -7.52
C GLY A 148 -13.18 10.05 -9.05
N THR A 149 -12.26 9.40 -9.77
CA THR A 149 -12.20 9.45 -11.24
C THR A 149 -12.46 8.07 -11.87
N ASN A 150 -12.92 8.06 -13.13
CA ASN A 150 -13.36 6.93 -13.98
C ASN A 150 -12.32 5.80 -14.22
N TYR A 151 -11.31 5.63 -13.37
CA TYR A 151 -10.27 4.61 -13.54
C TYR A 151 -10.69 3.28 -12.91
N THR A 152 -11.24 2.40 -13.75
CA THR A 152 -11.72 1.05 -13.40
C THR A 152 -10.68 0.22 -12.64
N TYR A 153 -9.39 0.38 -12.95
CA TYR A 153 -8.29 -0.35 -12.30
C TYR A 153 -8.01 0.08 -10.86
N VAL A 154 -8.13 1.38 -10.55
CA VAL A 154 -8.00 1.88 -9.17
C VAL A 154 -9.17 1.38 -8.34
N ARG A 155 -10.39 1.45 -8.90
CA ARG A 155 -11.59 0.92 -8.27
C ARG A 155 -11.49 -0.58 -8.00
N ARG A 156 -11.00 -1.37 -8.95
CA ARG A 156 -10.78 -2.82 -8.77
C ARG A 156 -9.80 -3.12 -7.63
N ALA A 157 -8.66 -2.43 -7.59
CA ALA A 157 -7.66 -2.62 -6.53
C ALA A 157 -8.22 -2.20 -5.16
N TYR A 158 -9.08 -1.19 -5.14
CA TYR A 158 -9.75 -0.72 -3.95
C TYR A 158 -10.83 -1.68 -3.46
N GLU A 159 -11.75 -2.12 -4.33
CA GLU A 159 -12.86 -3.02 -3.97
C GLU A 159 -12.36 -4.40 -3.53
N ASN A 160 -11.22 -4.86 -4.04
CA ASN A 160 -10.62 -6.12 -3.61
C ASN A 160 -9.90 -5.95 -2.25
N ARG A 161 -10.45 -6.60 -1.21
CA ARG A 161 -9.94 -6.53 0.18
C ARG A 161 -8.48 -6.95 0.30
N ASP A 162 -8.08 -8.03 -0.37
CA ASP A 162 -6.74 -8.61 -0.25
C ASP A 162 -5.70 -7.70 -0.93
N LEU A 163 -6.04 -7.17 -2.11
CA LEU A 163 -5.22 -6.17 -2.79
C LEU A 163 -5.08 -4.90 -1.97
N ARG A 164 -6.19 -4.41 -1.41
CA ARG A 164 -6.19 -3.23 -0.55
C ARG A 164 -5.28 -3.43 0.66
N HIS A 165 -5.34 -4.60 1.29
CA HIS A 165 -4.50 -4.93 2.44
C HIS A 165 -3.01 -5.03 2.06
N ALA A 166 -2.68 -5.76 1.00
CA ALA A 166 -1.30 -5.95 0.57
C ALA A 166 -0.64 -4.64 0.10
N ILE A 167 -1.39 -3.79 -0.62
CA ILE A 167 -0.94 -2.44 -0.98
C ILE A 167 -0.74 -1.59 0.28
N GLY A 168 -1.71 -1.63 1.20
CA GLY A 168 -1.65 -0.89 2.46
C GLY A 168 -0.42 -1.22 3.31
N ALA A 169 -0.08 -2.50 3.42
CA ALA A 169 1.11 -2.96 4.13
C ALA A 169 2.43 -2.43 3.50
N LEU A 170 2.44 -2.26 2.17
CA LEU A 170 3.61 -1.74 1.45
C LEU A 170 3.74 -0.21 1.51
N LEU A 171 2.67 0.54 1.83
CA LEU A 171 2.68 2.01 1.84
C LEU A 171 3.74 2.59 2.80
N LEU A 172 4.08 1.86 3.86
CA LEU A 172 5.07 2.30 4.85
C LEU A 172 6.50 2.31 4.28
N TYR A 173 6.79 1.43 3.31
CA TYR A 173 8.13 1.27 2.71
C TYR A 173 8.29 2.22 1.51
N THR A 174 8.46 3.51 1.79
CA THR A 174 8.46 4.58 0.78
C THR A 174 9.51 4.36 -0.31
N GLY A 175 10.65 3.73 0.01
CA GLY A 175 11.69 3.39 -0.97
C GLY A 175 11.22 2.48 -2.11
N LEU A 176 10.17 1.67 -1.90
CA LEU A 176 9.64 0.79 -2.93
C LEU A 176 8.81 1.55 -3.99
N TRP A 177 8.32 2.75 -3.67
CA TRP A 177 7.30 3.45 -4.47
C TRP A 177 7.85 4.46 -5.47
N ASP A 178 9.16 4.68 -5.52
CA ASP A 178 9.79 5.74 -6.33
C ASP A 178 9.37 5.73 -7.82
N SER A 179 9.27 4.54 -8.42
CA SER A 179 8.87 4.39 -9.82
C SER A 179 7.36 4.18 -10.04
N PHE A 180 6.54 4.28 -8.99
CA PHE A 180 5.12 3.90 -9.06
C PHE A 180 4.26 4.96 -9.74
N THR A 181 3.33 4.50 -10.58
CA THR A 181 2.23 5.32 -11.09
C THR A 181 0.93 4.55 -10.94
N LEU A 182 -0.17 5.26 -10.69
CA LEU A 182 -1.50 4.64 -10.52
C LEU A 182 -1.91 3.75 -11.69
N ARG A 183 -1.50 4.10 -12.92
CA ARG A 183 -1.74 3.29 -14.12
C ARG A 183 -1.21 1.86 -13.98
N LYS A 184 -0.14 1.66 -13.21
CA LYS A 184 0.45 0.34 -12.99
C LYS A 184 -0.47 -0.62 -12.21
N LEU A 185 -1.48 -0.11 -11.50
CA LEU A 185 -2.51 -0.93 -10.83
C LEU A 185 -3.39 -1.70 -11.83
N ASP A 186 -3.46 -1.25 -13.07
CA ASP A 186 -4.14 -1.97 -14.15
C ASP A 186 -3.54 -3.36 -14.40
N TYR A 187 -2.25 -3.54 -14.07
CA TYR A 187 -1.54 -4.82 -14.20
C TYR A 187 -1.68 -5.73 -12.97
N VAL A 188 -2.27 -5.25 -11.87
CA VAL A 188 -2.37 -6.04 -10.64
C VAL A 188 -3.57 -6.96 -10.68
N ILE A 189 -3.29 -8.27 -10.66
CA ILE A 189 -4.31 -9.32 -10.79
C ILE A 189 -4.57 -10.02 -9.42
N GLY A 190 -3.63 -9.95 -8.47
CA GLY A 190 -3.78 -10.58 -7.15
C GLY A 190 -2.76 -10.08 -6.11
N SER A 191 -3.05 -10.34 -4.83
CA SER A 191 -2.29 -9.83 -3.68
C SER A 191 -1.01 -10.60 -3.39
N HIS A 192 -0.96 -11.88 -3.78
CA HIS A 192 0.11 -12.81 -3.39
C HIS A 192 1.53 -12.31 -3.73
N SER A 193 1.70 -11.67 -4.89
CA SER A 193 3.01 -11.11 -5.27
C SER A 193 3.38 -9.90 -4.43
N LEU A 194 2.40 -9.06 -4.06
CA LEU A 194 2.61 -7.91 -3.18
C LEU A 194 2.92 -8.36 -1.75
N GLU A 195 2.27 -9.42 -1.26
CA GLU A 195 2.56 -10.03 0.04
C GLU A 195 3.98 -10.59 0.11
N LYS A 196 4.47 -11.21 -0.98
CA LYS A 196 5.87 -11.66 -1.07
C LYS A 196 6.87 -10.51 -1.00
N ILE A 197 6.58 -9.40 -1.69
CA ILE A 197 7.39 -8.19 -1.59
C ILE A 197 7.37 -7.72 -0.13
N HIS A 198 6.19 -7.55 0.48
CA HIS A 198 6.08 -7.10 1.86
C HIS A 198 6.89 -7.98 2.82
N LYS A 199 6.75 -9.31 2.73
CA LYS A 199 7.50 -10.25 3.57
C LYS A 199 9.02 -10.13 3.42
N GLN A 200 9.50 -9.83 2.22
CA GLN A 200 10.92 -9.67 1.98
C GLN A 200 11.46 -8.38 2.61
N TRP A 201 10.68 -7.30 2.59
CA TRP A 201 11.08 -6.00 3.12
C TRP A 201 10.71 -5.78 4.60
N SER A 202 9.87 -6.64 5.17
CA SER A 202 9.42 -6.55 6.57
C SER A 202 10.48 -6.85 7.62
N ILE A 203 11.71 -7.17 7.22
CA ILE A 203 12.85 -7.22 8.13
C ILE A 203 13.26 -5.82 8.60
N PHE A 204 12.93 -4.78 7.82
CA PHE A 204 13.23 -3.41 8.15
C PHE A 204 12.12 -2.75 8.94
N GLU A 205 12.52 -1.77 9.75
CA GLU A 205 11.65 -0.63 9.99
C GLU A 205 11.47 0.16 8.68
N ALA A 206 10.21 0.39 8.31
CA ALA A 206 9.82 1.06 7.07
C ALA A 206 10.67 2.29 6.65
N PRO A 207 11.07 3.22 7.57
CA PRO A 207 11.86 4.41 7.22
C PRO A 207 13.30 4.13 6.75
N VAL A 208 13.82 2.93 6.99
CA VAL A 208 15.17 2.51 6.59
C VAL A 208 15.23 2.17 5.11
N VAL A 209 14.11 1.76 4.51
CA VAL A 209 14.05 1.35 3.10
C VAL A 209 13.99 2.58 2.20
N ASP A 210 15.15 2.95 1.64
CA ASP A 210 15.29 4.08 0.72
C ASP A 210 15.29 3.64 -0.77
N PRO A 211 14.85 4.53 -1.69
CA PRO A 211 14.78 4.21 -3.12
C PRO A 211 16.12 3.82 -3.77
N THR A 212 17.21 4.45 -3.35
CA THR A 212 18.53 4.25 -3.94
C THR A 212 19.01 2.84 -3.63
N SER A 213 18.91 2.42 -2.37
CA SER A 213 19.28 1.07 -1.95
C SER A 213 18.41 0.01 -2.62
N VAL A 214 17.09 0.21 -2.66
CA VAL A 214 16.17 -0.69 -3.39
C VAL A 214 16.61 -0.80 -4.86
N GLY A 215 16.88 0.34 -5.50
CA GLY A 215 17.26 0.41 -6.91
C GLY A 215 18.59 -0.28 -7.23
N LEU A 216 19.52 -0.33 -6.28
CA LEU A 216 20.83 -0.97 -6.45
C LEU A 216 20.75 -2.50 -6.38
N ILE A 217 19.85 -3.06 -5.55
CA ILE A 217 19.80 -4.51 -5.31
C ILE A 217 18.61 -5.22 -5.93
N GLU A 218 17.58 -4.49 -6.37
CA GLU A 218 16.42 -5.14 -6.97
C GLU A 218 16.81 -5.98 -8.19
N GLY A 219 16.21 -7.16 -8.30
CA GLY A 219 16.45 -8.08 -9.42
C GLY A 219 17.70 -8.96 -9.26
N MET A 220 18.62 -8.62 -8.34
CA MET A 220 19.75 -9.48 -8.00
C MET A 220 19.27 -10.82 -7.43
N MET A 221 20.06 -11.87 -7.66
CA MET A 221 19.79 -13.25 -7.25
C MET A 221 20.93 -13.78 -6.38
N PRO A 222 21.09 -13.27 -5.15
CA PRO A 222 22.26 -13.56 -4.33
C PRO A 222 22.44 -15.05 -4.01
N SER A 223 21.37 -15.82 -3.82
CA SER A 223 21.52 -17.27 -3.58
C SER A 223 22.11 -18.05 -4.78
N TYR A 224 22.10 -17.48 -5.98
CA TYR A 224 22.53 -18.13 -7.21
C TYR A 224 23.75 -17.45 -7.89
N SER A 225 23.97 -16.15 -7.64
CA SER A 225 25.04 -15.37 -8.27
C SER A 225 26.08 -14.95 -7.23
N ILE A 226 27.31 -15.48 -7.36
CA ILE A 226 28.46 -15.08 -6.51
C ILE A 226 28.76 -13.59 -6.68
N ASN A 227 28.59 -13.05 -7.89
CA ASN A 227 28.76 -11.64 -8.18
C ASN A 227 27.74 -10.76 -7.43
N ASP A 228 26.49 -11.20 -7.37
CA ASP A 228 25.45 -10.45 -6.66
C ASP A 228 25.69 -10.50 -5.15
N GLN A 229 26.17 -11.64 -4.63
CA GLN A 229 26.57 -11.74 -3.22
C GLN A 229 27.72 -10.79 -2.89
N SER A 230 28.78 -10.77 -3.70
CA SER A 230 29.94 -9.91 -3.44
C SER A 230 29.55 -8.44 -3.55
N GLN A 231 28.70 -8.08 -4.52
CA GLN A 231 28.21 -6.72 -4.68
C GLN A 231 27.35 -6.27 -3.49
N ILE A 232 26.39 -7.10 -3.04
CA ILE A 232 25.59 -6.79 -1.86
C ILE A 232 26.45 -6.67 -0.61
N ARG A 233 27.43 -7.57 -0.41
CA ARG A 233 28.38 -7.48 0.71
C ARG A 233 29.17 -6.18 0.66
N SER A 234 29.79 -5.87 -0.47
CA SER A 234 30.58 -4.65 -0.63
C SER A 234 29.76 -3.39 -0.33
N LEU A 235 28.56 -3.28 -0.89
CA LEU A 235 27.69 -2.12 -0.69
C LEU A 235 27.10 -2.06 0.73
N MET A 236 26.99 -3.20 1.42
CA MET A 236 26.66 -3.24 2.84
C MET A 236 27.89 -2.91 3.71
N ASP A 237 29.10 -3.27 3.33
CA ASP A 237 30.27 -3.01 4.17
C ASP A 237 30.73 -1.54 4.06
N ASP A 238 30.52 -0.90 2.90
CA ASP A 238 30.90 0.50 2.64
C ASP A 238 29.87 1.56 3.09
N GLY A 239 28.72 1.14 3.60
CA GLY A 239 27.66 2.06 4.06
C GLY A 239 26.69 2.54 2.97
N THR A 240 26.89 2.15 1.70
CA THR A 240 26.07 2.62 0.57
C THR A 240 24.64 2.10 0.64
N LEU A 241 24.46 0.82 0.97
CA LEU A 241 23.14 0.25 1.18
C LEU A 241 22.62 0.58 2.57
N PHE A 242 21.37 1.05 2.58
CA PHE A 242 20.58 1.40 3.75
C PHE A 242 21.37 2.30 4.72
N PRO A 243 21.73 3.54 4.30
CA PRO A 243 22.61 4.42 5.09
C PRO A 243 22.02 4.81 6.45
N ARG A 244 20.70 4.65 6.63
CA ARG A 244 19.99 4.89 7.89
C ARG A 244 20.14 3.75 8.90
N LEU A 245 20.62 2.59 8.46
CA LEU A 245 20.87 1.44 9.30
C LEU A 245 22.26 1.57 9.94
N THR A 246 22.30 2.21 11.11
CA THR A 246 23.53 2.53 11.86
C THR A 246 23.96 1.45 12.84
N ASN A 247 23.05 0.56 13.23
CA ASN A 247 23.36 -0.55 14.13
C ASN A 247 24.02 -1.69 13.35
N ASP A 248 25.28 -1.98 13.66
CA ASP A 248 26.07 -3.03 13.00
C ASP A 248 25.44 -4.42 13.10
N SER A 249 24.79 -4.74 14.23
CA SER A 249 24.14 -6.05 14.42
C SER A 249 22.90 -6.21 13.54
N GLU A 250 22.11 -5.14 13.40
CA GLU A 250 20.97 -5.11 12.49
C GLU A 250 21.43 -5.13 11.03
N ARG A 251 22.54 -4.43 10.72
CA ARG A 251 23.15 -4.41 9.40
C ARG A 251 23.60 -5.79 8.95
N ILE A 252 24.21 -6.57 9.83
CA ILE A 252 24.56 -7.97 9.58
C ILE A 252 23.30 -8.81 9.33
N THR A 253 22.27 -8.65 10.17
CA THR A 253 21.00 -9.39 10.07
C THR A 253 20.30 -9.13 8.73
N VAL A 254 20.24 -7.87 8.31
CA VAL A 254 19.66 -7.45 7.02
C VAL A 254 20.48 -8.00 5.85
N ARG A 255 21.82 -7.90 5.92
CA ARG A 255 22.70 -8.42 4.89
C ARG A 255 22.47 -9.91 4.69
N ASP A 256 22.49 -10.68 5.78
CA ASP A 256 22.35 -12.13 5.73
C ASP A 256 20.96 -12.55 5.23
N HIS A 257 19.91 -11.80 5.58
CA HIS A 257 18.57 -11.97 5.02
C HIS A 257 18.54 -11.81 3.50
N PHE A 258 19.11 -10.74 2.95
CA PHE A 258 19.15 -10.56 1.49
C PHE A 258 20.01 -11.61 0.80
N LEU A 259 21.14 -11.99 1.39
CA LEU A 259 22.00 -13.05 0.84
C LEU A 259 21.28 -14.42 0.80
N ALA A 260 20.35 -14.67 1.73
CA ALA A 260 19.56 -15.89 1.80
C ALA A 260 18.35 -15.92 0.85
N VAL A 261 18.03 -14.83 0.14
CA VAL A 261 16.87 -14.75 -0.74
C VAL A 261 16.99 -15.78 -1.87
N LYS A 262 16.05 -16.73 -1.90
CA LYS A 262 15.90 -17.72 -2.96
C LYS A 262 15.17 -17.08 -4.14
N GLY A 263 15.92 -16.61 -5.14
CA GLY A 263 15.41 -15.96 -6.34
C GLY A 263 15.79 -14.48 -6.42
N ARG A 264 15.01 -13.70 -7.16
CA ARG A 264 15.22 -12.25 -7.34
C ARG A 264 14.86 -11.50 -6.06
N ILE A 265 15.63 -10.46 -5.74
CA ILE A 265 15.21 -9.44 -4.80
C ILE A 265 14.03 -8.68 -5.40
N LEU A 266 12.86 -8.81 -4.78
CA LEU A 266 11.61 -8.29 -5.33
C LEU A 266 11.46 -6.79 -5.04
N SER A 267 10.91 -6.04 -5.99
CA SER A 267 10.51 -4.65 -5.81
C SER A 267 9.19 -4.39 -6.52
N LEU A 268 8.54 -3.27 -6.16
CA LEU A 268 7.34 -2.83 -6.89
C LEU A 268 7.69 -2.48 -8.35
N ARG A 269 8.85 -1.89 -8.61
CA ARG A 269 9.31 -1.56 -9.98
C ARG A 269 9.32 -2.81 -10.86
N LEU A 270 9.99 -3.87 -10.41
CA LEU A 270 10.07 -5.13 -11.13
C LEU A 270 8.72 -5.83 -11.24
N PHE A 271 7.96 -5.87 -10.16
CA PHE A 271 6.61 -6.47 -10.18
C PHE A 271 5.71 -5.83 -11.24
N PHE A 272 5.67 -4.50 -11.33
CA PHE A 272 4.86 -3.83 -12.33
C PHE A 272 5.40 -3.99 -13.75
N SER A 273 6.72 -4.07 -13.92
CA SER A 273 7.33 -4.40 -15.21
C SER A 273 6.93 -5.81 -15.67
N ASP A 274 7.07 -6.81 -14.80
CA ASP A 274 6.69 -8.21 -15.06
C ASP A 274 5.18 -8.31 -15.35
N ALA A 275 4.35 -7.67 -14.54
CA ALA A 275 2.90 -7.68 -14.72
C ALA A 275 2.46 -7.01 -16.03
N SER A 276 3.18 -5.97 -16.48
CA SER A 276 2.91 -5.34 -17.78
C SER A 276 3.22 -6.26 -18.96
N LEU A 277 4.28 -7.08 -18.85
CA LEU A 277 4.66 -8.05 -19.87
C LEU A 277 3.63 -9.17 -19.95
N VAL A 278 3.21 -9.72 -18.81
CA VAL A 278 2.14 -10.72 -18.75
C VAL A 278 0.85 -10.20 -19.38
N LYS A 279 0.45 -8.96 -19.08
CA LYS A 279 -0.76 -8.36 -19.69
C LYS A 279 -0.65 -8.25 -21.21
N ARG A 280 0.51 -7.83 -21.73
CA ARG A 280 0.75 -7.72 -23.19
C ARG A 280 0.66 -9.07 -23.90
N ILE A 281 1.06 -10.16 -23.25
CA ILE A 281 0.93 -11.53 -23.78
C ILE A 281 -0.52 -12.02 -23.65
N ALA A 282 -1.17 -11.76 -22.51
CA ALA A 282 -2.53 -12.22 -22.24
C ALA A 282 -3.57 -11.56 -23.16
N GLN A 283 -3.39 -10.29 -23.53
CA GLN A 283 -4.39 -9.53 -24.28
C GLN A 283 -4.67 -10.07 -25.70
N PRO A 284 -3.66 -10.46 -26.51
CA PRO A 284 -3.88 -11.21 -27.75
C PRO A 284 -4.53 -12.57 -27.50
N LEU A 285 -4.10 -13.31 -26.47
CA LEU A 285 -4.67 -14.63 -26.15
C LEU A 285 -6.17 -14.55 -25.82
N TRP A 286 -6.61 -13.47 -25.17
CA TRP A 286 -8.03 -13.18 -24.94
C TRP A 286 -8.84 -12.94 -26.23
N GLN A 287 -8.21 -12.56 -27.34
CA GLN A 287 -8.93 -12.43 -28.61
C GLN A 287 -9.29 -13.80 -29.19
N TYR A 288 -8.51 -14.83 -28.88
CA TYR A 288 -8.75 -16.21 -29.31
C TYR A 288 -9.76 -16.94 -28.42
N SER A 289 -10.03 -16.46 -27.20
CA SER A 289 -10.99 -17.08 -26.28
C SER A 289 -12.46 -16.80 -26.57
N GLY A 290 -12.77 -16.02 -27.62
CA GLY A 290 -14.11 -15.53 -27.93
C GLY A 290 -14.51 -14.34 -27.04
N LYS A 291 -15.02 -13.27 -27.68
CA LYS A 291 -15.27 -11.97 -27.02
C LYS A 291 -16.35 -11.98 -25.92
N ASP A 292 -17.16 -13.03 -25.84
CA ASP A 292 -18.37 -13.07 -24.99
C ASP A 292 -18.39 -14.24 -23.98
N SER A 293 -17.25 -14.85 -23.67
CA SER A 293 -17.23 -15.95 -22.70
C SER A 293 -17.09 -15.44 -21.26
N GLU A 294 -17.95 -15.91 -20.34
CA GLU A 294 -17.79 -15.75 -18.89
C GLU A 294 -16.59 -16.57 -18.33
N ARG A 295 -15.77 -17.14 -19.22
CA ARG A 295 -14.64 -18.01 -18.86
C ARG A 295 -13.42 -17.16 -18.52
N THR A 296 -12.70 -17.56 -17.49
CA THR A 296 -11.34 -17.03 -17.23
C THR A 296 -10.40 -17.40 -18.38
N LEU A 297 -9.33 -16.64 -18.62
CA LEU A 297 -8.30 -16.98 -19.63
C LEU A 297 -7.78 -18.42 -19.45
N ARG A 298 -7.61 -18.85 -18.19
CA ARG A 298 -7.22 -20.23 -17.86
C ARG A 298 -8.26 -21.24 -18.35
N GLN A 299 -9.54 -20.99 -18.10
CA GLN A 299 -10.63 -21.85 -18.59
C GLN A 299 -10.79 -21.79 -20.10
N ALA A 300 -10.50 -20.66 -20.74
CA ALA A 300 -10.52 -20.56 -22.19
C ALA A 300 -9.37 -21.37 -22.82
N LEU A 301 -8.15 -21.23 -22.30
CA LEU A 301 -6.96 -21.96 -22.77
C LEU A 301 -7.04 -23.47 -22.47
N LEU A 302 -7.59 -23.84 -21.31
CA LEU A 302 -7.80 -25.25 -20.97
C LEU A 302 -9.02 -25.83 -21.69
N GLY A 303 -10.07 -25.04 -21.87
CA GLY A 303 -11.28 -25.44 -22.59
C GLY A 303 -11.06 -25.60 -24.09
N SER A 304 -10.07 -24.91 -24.68
CA SER A 304 -9.57 -25.24 -26.03
C SER A 304 -8.83 -26.58 -26.09
N TRP A 305 -8.53 -27.17 -24.94
CA TRP A 305 -7.86 -28.48 -24.80
C TRP A 305 -8.79 -29.59 -24.30
N ASP A 306 -10.04 -29.28 -23.94
CA ASP A 306 -11.06 -30.27 -23.58
C ASP A 306 -11.63 -30.92 -24.86
N GLN A 307 -10.85 -31.80 -25.49
CA GLN A 307 -11.38 -32.83 -26.38
C GLN A 307 -11.49 -34.17 -25.66
N ILE A 308 -12.31 -35.05 -26.23
CA ILE A 308 -12.72 -36.35 -25.69
C ILE A 308 -11.48 -37.19 -25.32
N PRO A 309 -11.44 -37.87 -24.16
CA PRO A 309 -10.35 -38.78 -23.82
C PRO A 309 -10.14 -39.81 -24.94
N GLY A 310 -8.93 -39.83 -25.52
CA GLY A 310 -8.54 -40.77 -26.60
C GLY A 310 -8.33 -40.14 -27.97
N ASP A 311 -8.70 -38.87 -28.20
CA ASP A 311 -8.38 -38.18 -29.46
C ASP A 311 -6.97 -37.57 -29.42
N ALA A 312 -6.16 -37.87 -30.43
CA ALA A 312 -4.79 -37.39 -30.52
C ALA A 312 -4.74 -35.90 -30.91
N VAL A 313 -4.12 -35.07 -30.06
CA VAL A 313 -4.05 -33.62 -30.23
C VAL A 313 -2.93 -33.28 -31.23
N PRO A 314 -3.22 -32.55 -32.33
CA PRO A 314 -2.19 -32.04 -33.21
C PRO A 314 -1.43 -30.92 -32.50
N VAL A 315 -0.25 -31.24 -31.99
CA VAL A 315 0.69 -30.29 -31.39
C VAL A 315 1.67 -29.87 -32.46
N GLN A 316 1.76 -28.57 -32.70
CA GLN A 316 2.77 -28.02 -33.59
C GLN A 316 4.16 -28.21 -32.95
N ASP A 317 4.98 -29.09 -33.51
CA ASP A 317 6.33 -29.37 -33.01
C ASP A 317 7.38 -28.44 -33.67
N THR A 318 7.07 -27.95 -34.88
CA THR A 318 7.90 -27.07 -35.68
C THR A 318 7.04 -26.09 -36.49
N GLU A 319 7.66 -25.14 -37.17
CA GLU A 319 6.95 -24.12 -37.96
C GLU A 319 5.99 -24.70 -39.02
N PHE A 320 6.23 -25.92 -39.50
CA PHE A 320 5.45 -26.54 -40.58
C PHE A 320 4.87 -27.92 -40.24
N TYR A 321 5.23 -28.52 -39.11
CA TYR A 321 4.79 -29.87 -38.75
C TYR A 321 3.93 -29.89 -37.49
N PHE A 322 3.00 -30.83 -37.48
CA PHE A 322 2.06 -31.06 -36.40
C PHE A 322 2.07 -32.55 -36.07
N ASP A 323 2.49 -32.87 -34.84
CA ASP A 323 2.48 -34.22 -34.32
C ASP A 323 1.19 -34.50 -33.55
N LYS A 324 0.64 -35.69 -33.74
CA LYS A 324 -0.55 -36.13 -33.01
C LYS A 324 -0.13 -36.80 -31.70
N ILE A 325 -0.26 -36.08 -30.60
CA ILE A 325 0.08 -36.59 -29.26
C ILE A 325 -1.21 -37.07 -28.59
N SER A 326 -1.25 -38.36 -28.23
CA SER A 326 -2.25 -38.88 -27.32
C SER A 326 -1.95 -38.38 -25.91
N VAL A 327 -2.84 -37.57 -25.35
CA VAL A 327 -2.72 -37.10 -23.97
C VAL A 327 -3.46 -38.10 -23.09
N ASP A 328 -2.76 -39.13 -22.63
CA ASP A 328 -3.29 -40.01 -21.58
C ASP A 328 -3.40 -39.20 -20.28
N ARG A 329 -4.61 -39.14 -19.70
CA ARG A 329 -4.86 -38.48 -18.42
C ARG A 329 -4.41 -39.32 -17.24
#